data_AF-A0AB34JQM7-F1
#
_entry.id   AF-A0AB34JQM7-F1
#
_cell.length_a   1.000
_cell.length_b   1.000
_cell.length_c   1.000
_cell.angle_alpha   90.00
_cell.angle_beta   90.00
_cell.angle_gamma   90.00
#
_symmetry.space_group_name_H-M   'P 1'
#
loop_
_entity.id
_entity.type
_entity.pdbx_description
1 polymer ?
#
loop_
_entity_poly.entity_id
_entity_poly.type
_entity_poly.pdbx_seq_one_letter_code
_entity_poly.pdbx_strand_id
1 'polypeptide(L)'
;MPPCVLAKANMAVAKGDMLSAVRHLTDAIRLDSNMESLYANRSFAYLSLGRAEDALKDAQSCIALNAASAKGHLRAGRALMALGRTEEACTLLDEALEAHPQDYSLQEALQEALKKRAQGSDDAAEKRDTERAAAAPIPTNQQQQGGLSSSYYYAAVPASSRSLPVQPPPRISPSAHGSAHTTAAGGKIRQDLDRKGPDNSYYYAHDRKMDYTVPTVPKKINPDGSLTSWDGK
;
A
#
# COMPACT_ATOMS: atom_id res chain seq x y z
N MET A 1 26.62 16.31 -36.10
CA MET A 1 26.24 15.48 -34.93
C MET A 1 26.50 14.01 -35.27
N PRO A 2 27.32 13.25 -34.52
CA PRO A 2 27.39 11.83 -34.77
C PRO A 2 26.10 11.20 -34.20
N PRO A 3 25.22 10.62 -35.04
CA PRO A 3 23.99 9.93 -34.60
C PRO A 3 24.24 8.80 -33.59
N CYS A 4 25.51 8.46 -33.38
CA CYS A 4 26.01 7.45 -32.47
C CYS A 4 25.73 7.73 -30.98
N VAL A 5 25.75 8.97 -30.49
CA VAL A 5 25.67 9.21 -29.03
C VAL A 5 24.24 9.07 -28.50
N LEU A 6 23.25 9.61 -29.22
CA LEU A 6 21.83 9.39 -28.91
C LEU A 6 21.47 7.91 -29.07
N ALA A 7 22.00 7.23 -30.10
CA ALA A 7 21.80 5.79 -30.27
C ALA A 7 22.38 4.98 -29.10
N LYS A 8 23.58 5.33 -28.61
CA LYS A 8 24.18 4.69 -27.41
C LYS A 8 23.33 4.90 -26.17
N ALA A 9 22.81 6.11 -25.94
CA ALA A 9 21.93 6.39 -24.82
C ALA A 9 20.63 5.58 -24.91
N ASN A 10 19.99 5.55 -26.08
CA ASN A 10 18.76 4.77 -26.30
C ASN A 10 19.01 3.27 -26.12
N MET A 11 20.16 2.76 -26.57
CA MET A 11 20.55 1.37 -26.34
C MET A 11 20.77 1.07 -24.85
N ALA A 12 21.37 1.99 -24.09
CA ALA A 12 21.54 1.83 -22.65
C ALA A 12 20.18 1.79 -21.93
N VAL A 13 19.25 2.68 -22.32
CA VAL A 13 17.86 2.68 -21.85
C VAL A 13 17.15 1.37 -22.21
N ALA A 14 17.30 0.87 -23.44
CA ALA A 14 16.72 -0.40 -23.87
C ALA A 14 17.27 -1.61 -23.10
N LYS A 15 18.53 -1.54 -22.65
CA LYS A 15 19.16 -2.54 -21.78
C LYS A 15 18.77 -2.39 -20.30
N GLY A 16 18.03 -1.35 -19.93
CA GLY A 16 17.68 -1.03 -18.55
C GLY A 16 18.82 -0.42 -17.73
N ASP A 17 19.98 -0.15 -18.34
CA ASP A 17 21.12 0.48 -17.67
C ASP A 17 20.98 2.00 -17.68
N MET A 18 20.19 2.50 -16.74
CA MET A 18 19.89 3.92 -16.61
C MET A 18 21.12 4.73 -16.15
N LEU A 19 22.04 4.12 -15.41
CA LEU A 19 23.28 4.79 -14.96
C LEU A 19 24.20 5.09 -16.15
N SER A 20 24.45 4.10 -17.00
CA SER A 20 25.23 4.30 -18.22
C SER A 20 24.52 5.26 -19.18
N ALA A 21 23.18 5.21 -19.27
CA ALA A 21 22.40 6.14 -20.07
C ALA A 21 22.63 7.60 -19.65
N VAL A 22 22.55 7.91 -18.35
CA VAL A 22 22.84 9.26 -17.82
C VAL A 22 24.26 9.71 -18.17
N ARG A 23 25.24 8.81 -18.06
CA ARG A 23 26.65 9.13 -18.36
C ARG A 23 26.83 9.50 -19.83
N HIS A 24 26.31 8.67 -20.73
CA HIS A 24 26.34 8.93 -22.18
C HIS A 24 25.60 10.20 -22.57
N LEU A 25 24.45 10.48 -21.95
CA LEU A 25 23.68 11.70 -22.20
C LEU A 25 24.40 12.94 -21.66
N THR A 26 25.09 12.83 -20.53
CA THR A 26 25.89 13.93 -19.99
C THR A 26 27.08 14.26 -20.89
N ASP A 27 27.75 13.25 -21.44
CA ASP A 27 28.80 13.47 -22.44
C ASP A 27 28.23 14.05 -23.73
N ALA A 28 27.02 13.63 -24.15
CA ALA A 28 26.32 14.21 -25.30
C ALA A 28 26.02 15.70 -25.11
N ILE A 29 25.51 16.08 -23.94
CA ILE A 29 25.17 17.47 -23.59
C ILE A 29 26.42 18.35 -23.56
N ARG A 30 27.58 17.80 -23.14
CA ARG A 30 28.87 18.52 -23.19
C ARG A 30 29.33 18.80 -24.62
N LEU A 31 28.97 17.94 -25.57
CA LEU A 31 29.32 18.11 -26.99
C LEU A 31 28.34 19.04 -27.70
N ASP A 32 27.05 18.96 -27.37
CA ASP A 32 26.01 19.83 -27.91
C ASP A 32 24.91 20.07 -26.85
N SER A 33 24.88 21.28 -26.31
CA SER A 33 23.95 21.70 -25.27
C SER A 33 22.61 22.20 -25.81
N ASN A 34 22.42 22.29 -27.14
CA ASN A 34 21.26 22.92 -27.75
C ASN A 34 20.17 21.93 -28.16
N MET A 35 20.38 20.63 -27.93
CA MET A 35 19.37 19.61 -28.21
C MET A 35 18.48 19.33 -27.01
N GLU A 36 17.21 19.70 -27.10
CA GLU A 36 16.18 19.45 -26.09
C GLU A 36 15.96 17.94 -25.84
N SER A 37 16.11 17.13 -26.89
CA SER A 37 15.95 15.67 -26.79
C SER A 37 16.94 14.99 -25.83
N LEU A 38 18.15 15.55 -25.68
CA LEU A 38 19.15 15.03 -24.75
C LEU A 38 18.71 15.23 -23.29
N TYR A 39 18.22 16.42 -22.96
CA TYR A 39 17.68 16.72 -21.63
C TYR A 39 16.42 15.91 -21.33
N ALA A 40 15.51 15.76 -22.31
CA ALA A 40 14.30 14.94 -22.13
C ALA A 40 14.62 13.46 -21.85
N ASN A 41 15.64 12.91 -22.51
CA ASN A 41 16.07 11.53 -22.29
C ASN A 41 16.85 11.37 -20.98
N ARG A 42 17.63 12.38 -20.56
CA ARG A 42 18.36 12.34 -19.28
C ARG A 42 17.41 12.47 -18.10
N SER A 43 16.40 13.33 -18.23
CA SER A 43 15.28 13.44 -17.29
C SER A 43 14.56 12.10 -17.10
N PHE A 44 14.27 11.39 -18.20
CA PHE A 44 13.68 10.04 -18.12
C PHE A 44 14.55 9.07 -17.32
N ALA A 45 15.86 9.02 -17.63
CA ALA A 45 16.77 8.13 -16.93
C ALA A 45 16.89 8.50 -15.43
N TYR A 46 16.85 9.79 -15.08
CA TYR A 46 16.82 10.21 -13.68
C TYR A 46 15.53 9.81 -12.95
N LEU A 47 14.36 9.86 -13.60
CA LEU A 47 13.11 9.35 -13.02
C LEU A 47 13.20 7.85 -12.75
N SER A 48 13.76 7.08 -13.68
CA SER A 48 13.97 5.64 -13.49
C SER A 48 14.96 5.32 -12.35
N LEU A 49 15.84 6.26 -12.02
CA LEU A 49 16.78 6.16 -10.90
C LEU A 49 16.21 6.73 -9.58
N GLY A 50 14.97 7.22 -9.56
CA GLY A 50 14.35 7.86 -8.39
C GLY A 50 14.87 9.27 -8.08
N ARG A 51 15.68 9.87 -8.97
CA ARG A 51 16.23 11.22 -8.83
C ARG A 51 15.29 12.26 -9.44
N ALA A 52 14.12 12.42 -8.83
CA ALA A 52 13.06 13.26 -9.38
C ALA A 52 13.42 14.76 -9.45
N GLU A 53 14.22 15.28 -8.51
CA GLU A 53 14.66 16.69 -8.54
C GLU A 53 15.55 17.00 -9.74
N ASP A 54 16.51 16.12 -10.04
CA ASP A 54 17.41 16.28 -11.18
C ASP A 54 16.65 16.08 -12.49
N ALA A 55 15.70 15.15 -12.52
CA ALA A 55 14.80 14.99 -13.66
C ALA A 55 13.98 16.25 -13.95
N LEU A 56 13.50 16.95 -12.91
CA LEU A 56 12.76 18.20 -13.07
C LEU A 56 13.62 19.31 -13.67
N LYS A 57 14.87 19.47 -13.19
CA LYS A 57 15.81 20.46 -13.74
C LYS A 57 16.10 20.23 -15.22
N ASP A 58 16.29 18.96 -15.61
CA ASP A 58 16.50 18.61 -17.01
C ASP A 58 15.24 18.82 -17.85
N ALA A 59 14.05 18.51 -17.31
CA ALA A 59 12.80 18.76 -18.01
C ALA A 59 12.55 20.27 -18.22
N GLN A 60 12.86 21.10 -17.22
CA GLN A 60 12.80 22.56 -17.34
C GLN A 60 13.80 23.09 -18.38
N SER A 61 15.02 22.53 -18.41
CA SER A 61 16.01 22.88 -19.43
C SER A 61 15.53 22.51 -20.84
N CYS A 62 14.83 21.38 -20.99
CA CYS A 62 14.19 20.98 -22.25
C CYS A 62 13.11 21.98 -22.69
N ILE A 63 12.24 22.40 -21.77
CA ILE A 63 11.18 23.39 -22.03
C ILE A 63 11.78 24.77 -22.35
N ALA A 64 12.87 25.16 -21.69
CA ALA A 64 13.56 26.42 -21.96
C ALA A 64 14.17 26.47 -23.36
N LEU A 65 14.67 25.33 -23.88
CA LEU A 65 15.18 25.22 -25.25
C LEU A 65 14.04 25.18 -26.28
N ASN A 66 12.95 24.46 -25.96
CA ASN A 66 11.79 24.34 -26.82
C ASN A 66 10.50 24.32 -25.99
N ALA A 67 9.87 25.49 -25.87
CA ALA A 67 8.65 25.67 -25.08
C ALA A 67 7.45 24.85 -25.61
N ALA A 68 7.47 24.52 -26.91
CA ALA A 68 6.45 23.71 -27.56
C ALA A 68 6.73 22.20 -27.47
N SER A 69 7.78 21.76 -26.76
CA SER A 69 8.13 20.36 -26.64
C SER A 69 7.16 19.60 -25.71
N ALA A 70 6.22 18.85 -26.30
CA ALA A 70 5.32 17.96 -25.55
C ALA A 70 6.09 16.97 -24.66
N LYS A 71 7.24 16.47 -25.14
CA LYS A 71 8.12 15.58 -24.36
C LYS A 71 8.69 16.27 -23.12
N GLY A 72 9.09 17.54 -23.23
CA GLY A 72 9.60 18.32 -22.10
C GLY A 72 8.55 18.44 -20.99
N HIS A 73 7.34 18.85 -21.36
CA HIS A 73 6.20 18.96 -20.44
C HIS A 73 5.82 17.62 -19.81
N LEU A 74 5.78 16.54 -20.60
CA LEU A 74 5.54 15.19 -20.10
C LEU A 74 6.56 14.77 -19.03
N ARG A 75 7.86 15.04 -19.27
CA ARG A 75 8.91 14.73 -18.30
C ARG A 75 8.81 15.58 -17.04
N ALA A 76 8.48 16.86 -17.17
CA ALA A 76 8.29 17.77 -16.05
C ALA A 76 7.11 17.33 -15.16
N GLY A 77 5.95 17.02 -15.77
CA GLY A 77 4.77 16.53 -15.06
C GLY A 77 5.05 15.25 -14.28
N ARG A 78 5.71 14.26 -14.90
CA ARG A 78 6.10 13.02 -14.21
C ARG A 78 7.09 13.25 -13.07
N ALA A 79 8.03 14.18 -13.24
CA ALA A 79 8.96 14.56 -12.17
C ALA A 79 8.26 15.24 -10.99
N LEU A 80 7.33 16.16 -11.26
CA LEU A 80 6.53 16.83 -10.23
C LEU A 80 5.66 15.83 -9.46
N MET A 81 5.04 14.87 -10.15
CA MET A 81 4.30 13.78 -9.51
C MET A 81 5.19 12.91 -8.61
N ALA A 82 6.42 12.61 -9.03
CA ALA A 82 7.37 11.86 -8.23
C ALA A 82 7.87 12.64 -6.99
N LEU A 83 7.86 13.98 -7.05
CA LEU A 83 8.14 14.87 -5.92
C LEU A 83 6.93 15.12 -5.00
N GLY A 84 5.76 14.55 -5.31
CA GLY A 84 4.51 14.79 -4.58
C GLY A 84 3.85 16.14 -4.88
N ARG A 85 4.37 16.91 -5.84
CA ARG A 85 3.82 18.21 -6.29
C ARG A 85 2.77 17.97 -7.37
N THR A 86 1.73 17.20 -7.05
CA THR A 86 0.72 16.74 -8.03
C THR A 86 -0.13 17.86 -8.58
N GLU A 87 -0.43 18.90 -7.80
CA GLU A 87 -1.21 20.07 -8.25
C GLU A 87 -0.50 20.79 -9.40
N GLU A 88 0.78 21.09 -9.24
CA GLU A 88 1.60 21.74 -10.27
C GLU A 88 1.80 20.84 -11.50
N ALA A 89 1.83 19.52 -11.30
CA ALA A 89 1.89 18.58 -12.41
C ALA A 89 0.63 18.64 -13.27
N CYS A 90 -0.57 18.71 -12.65
CA CYS A 90 -1.83 18.82 -13.37
C CYS A 90 -1.87 20.10 -14.19
N THR A 91 -1.59 21.26 -13.58
CA THR A 91 -1.64 22.56 -14.29
C THR A 91 -0.68 22.58 -15.48
N LEU A 92 0.55 22.09 -15.31
CA LEU A 92 1.54 22.06 -16.38
C LEU A 92 1.13 21.11 -17.52
N LEU A 93 0.57 19.95 -17.20
CA LEU A 93 0.11 18.98 -18.20
C LEU A 93 -1.15 19.45 -18.93
N ASP A 94 -2.05 20.16 -18.24
CA ASP A 94 -3.23 20.80 -18.83
C ASP A 94 -2.79 21.87 -19.86
N GLU A 95 -1.88 22.77 -19.49
CA GLU A 95 -1.31 23.78 -20.41
C GLU A 95 -0.63 23.13 -21.63
N ALA A 96 0.10 22.03 -21.40
CA ALA A 96 0.74 21.29 -22.48
C ALA A 96 -0.27 20.62 -23.42
N LEU A 97 -1.42 20.17 -22.91
CA LEU A 97 -2.50 19.59 -23.71
C LEU A 97 -3.27 20.66 -24.49
N GLU A 98 -3.38 21.89 -24.01
CA GLU A 98 -3.93 22.99 -24.80
C GLU A 98 -3.07 23.25 -26.05
N ALA A 99 -1.75 23.16 -25.92
CA ALA A 99 -0.81 23.27 -27.03
C ALA A 99 -0.79 22.03 -27.94
N HIS A 100 -0.96 20.83 -27.37
CA HIS A 100 -0.93 19.54 -28.08
C HIS A 100 -2.14 18.65 -27.74
N PRO A 101 -3.35 18.98 -28.25
CA PRO A 101 -4.59 18.31 -27.82
C PRO A 101 -4.69 16.82 -28.19
N GLN A 102 -3.86 16.36 -29.13
CA GLN A 102 -3.88 14.99 -29.64
C GLN A 102 -2.76 14.11 -29.06
N ASP A 103 -1.93 14.62 -28.15
CA ASP A 103 -0.87 13.81 -27.53
C ASP A 103 -1.44 12.92 -26.42
N TYR A 104 -1.65 11.65 -26.76
CA TYR A 104 -2.14 10.63 -25.83
C TYR A 104 -1.24 10.48 -24.59
N SER A 105 0.08 10.70 -24.73
CA SER A 105 1.02 10.53 -23.61
C SER A 105 0.81 11.60 -22.55
N LEU A 106 0.50 12.83 -22.97
CA LEU A 106 0.17 13.92 -22.06
C LEU A 106 -1.18 13.68 -21.38
N GLN A 107 -2.18 13.19 -22.11
CA GLN A 107 -3.48 12.85 -21.55
C GLN A 107 -3.37 11.74 -20.49
N GLU A 108 -2.59 10.70 -20.77
CA GLU A 108 -2.31 9.63 -19.80
C GLU A 108 -1.63 10.17 -18.54
N ALA A 109 -0.61 11.01 -18.70
CA ALA A 109 0.11 11.60 -17.57
C ALA A 109 -0.80 12.51 -16.72
N LEU A 110 -1.69 13.29 -17.35
CA LEU A 110 -2.66 14.12 -16.64
C LEU A 110 -3.63 13.26 -15.83
N GLN A 111 -4.17 12.19 -16.43
CA GLN A 111 -5.05 11.26 -15.73
C GLN A 111 -4.36 10.60 -14.54
N GLU A 112 -3.08 10.23 -14.68
CA GLU A 112 -2.29 9.69 -13.59
C GLU A 112 -2.07 10.75 -12.48
N ALA A 113 -1.78 12.00 -12.85
CA ALA A 113 -1.63 13.11 -11.90
C ALA A 113 -2.92 13.38 -11.10
N LEU A 114 -4.08 13.39 -11.77
CA LEU A 114 -5.38 13.56 -11.14
C LEU A 114 -5.73 12.43 -10.18
N LYS A 115 -5.40 11.18 -10.53
CA LYS A 115 -5.58 10.02 -9.63
C LYS A 115 -4.72 10.15 -8.38
N LYS A 116 -3.44 10.52 -8.52
CA LYS A 116 -2.54 10.74 -7.38
C LYS A 116 -2.99 11.90 -6.51
N ARG A 117 -3.52 12.97 -7.10
CA ARG A 117 -4.11 14.11 -6.38
C ARG A 117 -5.30 13.67 -5.52
N ALA A 118 -6.22 12.87 -6.08
CA ALA A 118 -7.37 12.34 -5.34
C ALA A 118 -6.93 11.47 -4.15
N GLN A 119 -5.99 10.53 -4.39
CA GLN A 119 -5.44 9.66 -3.34
C GLN A 119 -4.77 10.45 -2.21
N GLY A 120 -3.98 11.47 -2.54
CA GLY A 120 -3.34 12.32 -1.53
C GLY A 120 -4.34 13.11 -0.67
N SER A 121 -5.51 13.45 -1.21
CA SER A 121 -6.60 14.09 -0.46
C SER A 121 -7.30 13.12 0.49
N ASP A 122 -7.56 11.89 0.03
CA ASP A 122 -8.19 10.85 0.84
C ASP A 122 -7.28 10.42 2.00
N ASP A 123 -5.98 10.21 1.73
CA ASP A 123 -4.96 9.90 2.74
C ASP A 123 -4.82 11.03 3.78
N ALA A 124 -4.98 12.29 3.36
CA ALA A 124 -4.93 13.44 4.26
C ALA A 124 -6.20 13.57 5.12
N ALA A 125 -7.37 13.18 4.59
CA ALA A 125 -8.62 13.14 5.35
C ALA A 125 -8.57 12.05 6.44
N GLU A 126 -8.11 10.85 6.09
CA GLU A 126 -7.97 9.74 7.05
C GLU A 126 -6.98 10.07 8.17
N LYS A 127 -5.86 10.72 7.85
CA LYS A 127 -4.89 11.20 8.86
C LYS A 127 -5.48 12.25 9.80
N ARG A 128 -6.28 13.19 9.27
CA ARG A 128 -6.96 14.21 10.10
C ARG A 128 -8.01 13.60 11.02
N ASP A 129 -8.78 12.62 10.53
CA ASP A 129 -9.80 11.96 11.33
C ASP A 129 -9.19 11.09 12.44
N THR A 130 -8.08 10.42 12.16
CA THR A 130 -7.33 9.63 13.17
C THR A 130 -6.66 10.52 14.22
N GLU A 131 -6.02 11.64 13.83
CA GLU A 131 -5.45 12.61 14.76
C GLU A 131 -6.54 13.30 15.62
N ARG A 132 -7.70 13.62 15.04
CA ARG A 132 -8.84 14.19 15.77
C ARG A 132 -9.45 13.20 16.76
N ALA A 133 -9.53 11.92 16.41
CA ALA A 133 -9.98 10.87 17.32
C ALA A 133 -9.02 10.66 18.50
N ALA A 134 -7.70 10.82 18.27
CA ALA A 134 -6.69 10.77 19.32
C ALA A 134 -6.68 12.01 20.23
N ALA A 135 -7.09 13.17 19.72
CA ALA A 135 -7.17 14.44 20.47
C ALA A 135 -8.49 14.65 21.23
N ALA A 136 -9.47 13.76 21.08
CA ALA A 136 -10.73 13.83 21.84
C ALA A 136 -10.47 13.55 23.33
N PRO A 137 -10.98 14.38 24.26
CA PRO A 137 -10.80 14.15 25.69
C PRO A 137 -11.45 12.81 26.08
N ILE A 138 -10.68 11.96 26.77
CA ILE A 138 -11.14 10.69 27.32
C ILE A 138 -12.41 10.97 28.14
N PRO A 139 -13.57 10.35 27.83
CA PRO A 139 -14.79 10.58 28.59
C PRO A 139 -14.55 10.10 30.02
N THR A 140 -14.47 11.06 30.93
CA THR A 140 -14.33 10.77 32.37
C THR A 140 -15.63 10.16 32.83
N ASN A 141 -15.62 8.86 33.10
CA ASN A 141 -16.77 8.09 33.52
C ASN A 141 -17.18 8.57 34.94
N GLN A 142 -18.10 9.54 35.01
CA GLN A 142 -18.69 9.96 36.28
C GLN A 142 -19.61 8.84 36.77
N GLN A 143 -19.20 8.24 37.88
CA GLN A 143 -19.92 7.21 38.61
C GLN A 143 -21.36 7.64 38.90
N GLN A 144 -22.29 6.79 38.50
CA GLN A 144 -23.66 6.75 39.02
C GLN A 144 -23.64 6.59 40.54
N GLN A 145 -24.38 7.44 41.27
CA GLN A 145 -24.88 7.09 42.60
C GLN A 145 -26.37 7.46 42.72
N GLY A 146 -27.18 6.41 42.85
CA GLY A 146 -28.24 6.31 43.87
C GLY A 146 -29.57 7.02 43.62
N GLY A 147 -30.64 6.24 43.38
CA GLY A 147 -32.02 6.68 43.50
C GLY A 147 -33.04 5.57 43.26
N LEU A 148 -33.36 4.81 44.31
CA LEU A 148 -34.35 3.73 44.33
C LEU A 148 -35.78 4.26 44.16
N SER A 149 -36.60 3.60 43.32
CA SER A 149 -38.05 3.41 43.57
C SER A 149 -38.66 2.50 42.50
N SER A 150 -39.00 1.27 42.90
CA SER A 150 -39.88 0.37 42.15
C SER A 150 -41.25 0.45 42.80
N SER A 151 -42.29 0.89 42.07
CA SER A 151 -43.67 0.55 42.41
C SER A 151 -44.63 0.81 41.24
N TYR A 152 -45.28 -0.26 40.80
CA TYR A 152 -46.54 -0.31 40.02
C TYR A 152 -46.56 0.21 38.58
N TYR A 153 -46.53 -0.73 37.64
CA TYR A 153 -47.20 -0.57 36.35
C TYR A 153 -48.09 -1.78 36.08
N TYR A 154 -49.40 -1.57 35.99
CA TYR A 154 -50.31 -2.38 35.16
C TYR A 154 -51.62 -1.63 34.84
N ALA A 155 -51.90 -1.50 33.53
CA ALA A 155 -53.21 -1.59 32.84
C ALA A 155 -53.06 -1.06 31.39
N ALA A 156 -53.62 -1.57 30.29
CA ALA A 156 -54.22 -2.86 29.92
C ALA A 156 -54.44 -2.89 28.36
N VAL A 157 -54.20 -4.07 27.73
CA VAL A 157 -54.77 -4.71 26.48
C VAL A 157 -54.68 -4.11 25.04
N PRO A 158 -54.82 -4.90 23.93
CA PRO A 158 -54.66 -6.37 23.71
C PRO A 158 -53.95 -6.85 22.40
N ALA A 159 -53.52 -8.12 22.45
CA ALA A 159 -53.53 -9.21 21.44
C ALA A 159 -52.69 -9.21 20.12
N SER A 160 -51.96 -10.32 19.96
CA SER A 160 -51.35 -10.93 18.76
C SER A 160 -50.09 -10.26 18.19
N SER A 161 -48.87 -10.82 18.26
CA SER A 161 -48.45 -12.22 18.26
C SER A 161 -47.10 -12.38 19.00
N ARG A 162 -46.92 -13.54 19.62
CA ARG A 162 -45.85 -13.87 20.55
C ARG A 162 -44.83 -14.77 19.85
N SER A 163 -43.54 -14.44 19.92
CA SER A 163 -42.47 -15.42 20.17
C SER A 163 -41.34 -14.74 20.95
N LEU A 164 -40.93 -15.40 22.03
CA LEU A 164 -40.11 -14.85 23.13
C LEU A 164 -38.61 -14.80 22.79
N PRO A 165 -37.83 -13.92 23.44
CA PRO A 165 -36.37 -14.02 23.45
C PRO A 165 -35.91 -15.18 24.35
N VAL A 166 -35.03 -16.04 23.85
CA VAL A 166 -34.41 -17.13 24.62
C VAL A 166 -33.30 -16.55 25.51
N GLN A 167 -33.42 -16.67 26.83
CA GLN A 167 -32.29 -16.42 27.74
C GLN A 167 -31.40 -17.68 27.87
N PRO A 168 -30.08 -17.52 28.06
CA PRO A 168 -29.15 -18.62 28.24
C PRO A 168 -29.19 -19.22 29.66
N PRO A 169 -28.90 -20.53 29.83
CA PRO A 169 -28.91 -21.20 31.14
C PRO A 169 -27.72 -20.83 32.05
N PRO A 170 -27.86 -21.02 33.39
CA PRO A 170 -26.89 -20.57 34.41
C PRO A 170 -25.60 -21.41 34.48
N ARG A 171 -24.48 -20.76 34.84
CA ARG A 171 -23.17 -21.41 35.10
C ARG A 171 -23.14 -22.11 36.47
N ILE A 172 -22.74 -23.38 36.48
CA ILE A 172 -22.38 -24.14 37.69
C ILE A 172 -20.87 -23.94 37.93
N SER A 173 -20.48 -23.53 39.14
CA SER A 173 -19.07 -23.43 39.58
C SER A 173 -18.51 -24.81 39.96
N PRO A 174 -17.26 -25.17 39.58
CA PRO A 174 -16.72 -26.50 39.83
C PRO A 174 -16.26 -26.66 41.29
N SER A 175 -16.88 -27.60 42.01
CA SER A 175 -16.29 -28.22 43.20
C SER A 175 -15.37 -29.34 42.75
N ALA A 176 -14.14 -29.34 43.28
CA ALA A 176 -13.16 -30.39 43.09
C ALA A 176 -13.71 -31.76 43.53
N HIS A 177 -13.51 -32.80 42.71
CA HIS A 177 -13.05 -34.16 43.08
C HIS A 177 -13.25 -35.14 41.92
N GLY A 178 -12.18 -35.83 41.51
CA GLY A 178 -12.24 -37.26 41.14
C GLY A 178 -12.29 -37.68 39.67
N SER A 179 -11.10 -38.03 39.15
CA SER A 179 -10.77 -39.16 38.24
C SER A 179 -11.42 -39.35 36.87
N ALA A 180 -10.58 -39.11 35.85
CA ALA A 180 -10.19 -39.99 34.74
C ALA A 180 -11.23 -40.95 34.12
N HIS A 181 -11.41 -40.86 32.79
CA HIS A 181 -11.07 -41.92 31.83
C HIS A 181 -11.07 -41.37 30.38
N THR A 182 -9.92 -41.57 29.73
CA THR A 182 -9.60 -41.78 28.30
C THR A 182 -10.73 -41.78 27.24
N THR A 183 -10.53 -41.05 26.13
CA THR A 183 -10.21 -41.58 24.77
C THR A 183 -10.66 -40.63 23.64
N ALA A 184 -9.69 -40.27 22.80
CA ALA A 184 -9.74 -39.97 21.36
C ALA A 184 -10.58 -38.80 20.77
N ALA A 185 -10.03 -38.37 19.63
CA ALA A 185 -10.62 -37.63 18.52
C ALA A 185 -10.69 -36.10 18.65
N GLY A 186 -9.81 -35.46 17.87
CA GLY A 186 -10.18 -34.34 17.01
C GLY A 186 -10.31 -32.96 17.68
N GLY A 187 -9.54 -32.00 17.16
CA GLY A 187 -9.95 -30.60 17.16
C GLY A 187 -9.41 -29.74 18.30
N LYS A 188 -8.38 -28.97 17.94
CA LYS A 188 -8.11 -27.57 18.34
C LYS A 188 -8.63 -27.12 19.71
N ILE A 189 -7.70 -26.95 20.65
CA ILE A 189 -7.84 -25.99 21.75
C ILE A 189 -6.93 -24.80 21.41
N ARG A 190 -7.57 -23.64 21.18
CA ARG A 190 -6.93 -22.31 21.18
C ARG A 190 -6.39 -22.06 22.59
N GLN A 191 -5.13 -21.67 22.69
CA GLN A 191 -4.60 -21.02 23.89
C GLN A 191 -3.93 -19.70 23.48
N ASP A 192 -4.63 -18.62 23.81
CA ASP A 192 -4.16 -17.41 24.47
C ASP A 192 -2.75 -16.94 24.09
N LEU A 193 -2.73 -16.10 23.05
CA LEU A 193 -1.67 -15.12 22.83
C LEU A 193 -1.81 -14.04 23.90
N ASP A 194 -0.87 -13.97 24.84
CA ASP A 194 -0.46 -12.70 25.45
C ASP A 194 0.91 -12.84 26.10
N ARG A 195 1.96 -12.45 25.37
CA ARG A 195 3.23 -12.04 25.97
C ARG A 195 3.72 -10.77 25.28
N LYS A 196 3.62 -9.65 26.00
CA LYS A 196 4.19 -8.35 25.60
C LYS A 196 5.71 -8.43 25.50
N GLY A 197 6.27 -8.06 24.35
CA GLY A 197 7.65 -7.60 24.22
C GLY A 197 7.78 -6.10 24.53
N PRO A 198 8.99 -5.58 24.78
CA PRO A 198 9.21 -4.23 25.32
C PRO A 198 8.81 -3.07 24.40
N ASP A 199 8.69 -3.29 23.08
CA ASP A 199 8.51 -2.21 22.10
C ASP A 199 7.09 -2.10 21.51
N ASN A 200 6.11 -2.79 22.10
CA ASN A 200 4.67 -2.64 21.81
C ASN A 200 4.27 -2.75 20.32
N SER A 201 5.06 -3.44 19.48
CA SER A 201 4.76 -3.66 18.06
C SER A 201 3.92 -4.93 17.84
N TYR A 202 2.75 -4.79 17.21
CA TYR A 202 1.96 -5.93 16.73
C TYR A 202 2.53 -6.45 15.40
N TYR A 203 2.93 -7.72 15.34
CA TYR A 203 3.14 -8.40 14.06
C TYR A 203 1.81 -8.94 13.55
N TYR A 204 1.26 -8.34 12.50
CA TYR A 204 0.19 -8.97 11.73
C TYR A 204 0.76 -10.19 11.00
N ALA A 205 0.32 -11.38 11.40
CA ALA A 205 0.55 -12.58 10.60
C ALA A 205 -0.30 -12.46 9.33
N HIS A 206 0.32 -12.11 8.20
CA HIS A 206 -0.32 -12.27 6.90
C HIS A 206 -0.62 -13.75 6.69
N ASP A 207 -1.90 -14.07 6.50
CA ASP A 207 -2.42 -15.41 6.27
C ASP A 207 -1.90 -15.94 4.91
N ARG A 208 -0.66 -16.42 4.88
CA ARG A 208 -0.14 -17.17 3.72
C ARG A 208 -0.78 -18.55 3.75
N LYS A 209 -1.86 -18.72 2.97
CA LYS A 209 -2.37 -20.07 2.66
C LYS A 209 -1.31 -20.78 1.82
N MET A 210 -0.52 -21.61 2.48
CA MET A 210 0.34 -22.59 1.83
C MET A 210 -0.44 -23.91 1.77
N ASP A 211 -0.76 -24.35 0.57
CA ASP A 211 -1.39 -25.65 0.34
C ASP A 211 -0.35 -26.74 0.54
N TYR A 212 -0.31 -27.34 1.73
CA TYR A 212 0.53 -28.51 1.99
C TYR A 212 -0.25 -29.78 1.68
N THR A 213 0.14 -30.48 0.62
CA THR A 213 -0.34 -31.83 0.33
C THR A 213 0.37 -32.82 1.26
N VAL A 214 -0.37 -33.38 2.21
CA VAL A 214 0.14 -34.45 3.09
C VAL A 214 0.06 -35.76 2.31
N PRO A 215 1.17 -36.42 1.95
CA PRO A 215 1.12 -37.74 1.33
C PRO A 215 0.53 -38.74 2.33
N THR A 216 -0.36 -39.62 1.86
CA THR A 216 -1.12 -40.59 2.65
C THR A 216 -0.27 -41.66 3.34
N VAL A 217 1.02 -41.77 2.97
CA VAL A 217 1.96 -42.74 3.55
C VAL A 217 2.98 -41.98 4.39
N PRO A 218 3.14 -42.27 5.70
CA PRO A 218 4.19 -41.64 6.49
C PRO A 218 5.55 -41.95 5.88
N LYS A 219 6.42 -40.94 5.79
CA LYS A 219 7.83 -41.07 5.37
C LYS A 219 8.75 -40.66 6.51
N LYS A 220 9.88 -41.33 6.66
CA LYS A 220 10.93 -40.99 7.62
C LYS A 220 11.91 -40.02 6.95
N ILE A 221 12.33 -39.00 7.69
CA ILE A 221 13.36 -38.04 7.25
C ILE A 221 14.71 -38.56 7.73
N ASN A 222 15.62 -38.80 6.80
CA ASN A 222 17.00 -39.15 7.11
C ASN A 222 17.83 -37.90 7.45
N PRO A 223 19.01 -38.03 8.09
CA PRO A 223 19.86 -36.90 8.46
C PRO A 223 20.33 -36.05 7.27
N ASP A 224 20.27 -36.60 6.04
CA ASP A 224 20.62 -35.96 4.78
C ASP A 224 19.43 -35.21 4.13
N GLY A 225 18.25 -35.23 4.75
CA GLY A 225 17.03 -34.59 4.25
C GLY A 225 16.23 -35.42 3.24
N SER A 226 16.64 -36.65 2.92
CA SER A 226 15.89 -37.55 2.04
C SER A 226 14.67 -38.17 2.74
N LEU A 227 13.58 -38.41 1.99
CA LEU A 227 12.33 -39.00 2.48
C LEU A 227 12.18 -40.45 2.02
N THR A 228 12.19 -41.41 2.95
CA THR A 228 11.94 -42.84 2.66
C THR A 228 10.62 -43.31 3.27
N SER A 229 9.90 -44.24 2.65
CA SER A 229 8.66 -44.81 3.22
C SER A 229 8.92 -45.56 4.52
N TRP A 230 7.93 -45.61 5.42
CA TRP A 230 8.03 -46.35 6.69
C TRP A 230 8.02 -47.87 6.52
N ASP A 231 7.39 -48.40 5.47
CA ASP A 231 7.42 -49.82 5.16
C ASP A 231 8.73 -50.16 4.42
N GLY A 232 9.74 -50.54 5.21
CA GLY A 232 10.91 -51.23 4.69
C GLY A 232 10.63 -52.72 4.58
N LYS A 233 10.32 -53.19 3.38
CA LYS A 233 10.66 -54.52 2.87
C LYS A 233 10.78 -54.50 1.36
#